data_AF-A0A0M3U828-F1
#
_entry.id   AF-A0A0M3U828-F1
#
_cell.length_a   1.000
_cell.length_b   1.000
_cell.length_c   1.000
_cell.angle_alpha   90.00
_cell.angle_beta   90.00
_cell.angle_gamma   90.00
#
_symmetry.space_group_name_H-M   'P 1'
#
loop_
_entity.id
_entity.type
_entity.pdbx_description
1 polymer ?
#
loop_
_entity_poly.entity_id
_entity_poly.type
_entity_poly.pdbx_seq_one_letter_code
_entity_poly.pdbx_strand_id
1 'polypeptide(L)'
;MGQDDRPADPDRVPVTRVEVLDFVGDLFGRGPVPRAALLAAARAEDARARLHEVLDAALPDRPLTGLDDLWRHVDVPEDLGAVRGSPSPR
;
A
#
# COMPACT_ATOMS: atom_id res chain seq x y z
N MET A 1 31.24 18.93 -1.41
CA MET A 1 30.54 17.70 -0.98
C MET A 1 29.08 18.09 -0.78
N GLY A 2 28.28 18.07 -1.85
CA GLY A 2 26.84 18.29 -1.76
C GLY A 2 26.19 16.92 -1.65
N GLN A 3 25.77 16.53 -0.44
CA GLN A 3 24.74 15.51 -0.34
C GLN A 3 23.50 16.15 -0.96
N ASP A 4 23.12 15.67 -2.15
CA ASP A 4 21.82 15.92 -2.78
C ASP A 4 20.75 15.31 -1.88
N ASP A 5 20.49 15.92 -0.73
CA ASP A 5 19.36 15.65 0.16
C ASP A 5 18.10 16.26 -0.47
N ARG A 6 17.81 15.89 -1.72
CA ARG A 6 16.48 16.11 -2.26
C ARG A 6 15.57 15.15 -1.49
N PRO A 7 14.46 15.63 -0.90
CA PRO A 7 13.47 14.71 -0.35
C PRO A 7 13.12 13.75 -1.48
N ALA A 8 13.38 12.45 -1.29
CA ALA A 8 12.99 11.44 -2.25
C ALA A 8 11.51 11.69 -2.52
N ASP A 9 11.14 12.02 -3.76
CA ASP A 9 9.74 12.27 -4.10
C ASP A 9 8.94 11.10 -3.54
N PRO A 10 8.06 11.32 -2.54
CA PRO A 10 7.39 10.20 -1.89
C PRO A 10 6.54 9.44 -2.91
N ASP A 11 6.17 10.05 -4.04
CA ASP A 11 5.47 9.36 -5.13
C ASP A 11 6.35 8.37 -5.93
N ARG A 12 7.68 8.55 -5.93
CA ARG A 12 8.64 7.65 -6.61
C ARG A 12 9.01 6.43 -5.79
N VAL A 13 8.75 6.45 -4.49
CA VAL A 13 8.98 5.31 -3.60
C VAL A 13 7.81 4.33 -3.77
N PRO A 14 8.04 3.01 -3.95
CA PRO A 14 6.93 2.06 -4.07
C PRO A 14 6.08 2.03 -2.79
N VAL A 15 4.77 1.82 -2.96
CA VAL A 15 3.87 1.45 -1.86
C VAL A 15 4.25 0.06 -1.36
N THR A 16 4.26 -0.13 -0.05
CA THR A 16 4.64 -1.40 0.58
C THR A 16 3.45 -2.00 1.32
N ARG A 17 3.52 -3.31 1.62
CA ARG A 17 2.49 -3.96 2.46
C ARG A 17 2.42 -3.34 3.84
N VAL A 18 3.58 -3.00 4.43
CA VAL A 18 3.63 -2.31 5.73
C VAL A 18 2.84 -1.01 5.69
N GLU A 19 3.04 -0.19 4.65
CA GLU A 19 2.29 1.06 4.48
C GLU A 19 0.80 0.81 4.33
N VAL A 20 0.40 -0.14 3.47
CA VAL A 20 -1.03 -0.47 3.30
C VAL A 20 -1.65 -0.95 4.61
N LEU A 21 -0.94 -1.76 5.40
CA LEU A 21 -1.42 -2.23 6.70
C LEU A 21 -1.65 -1.10 7.70
N ASP A 22 -0.77 -0.09 7.71
CA ASP A 22 -0.87 1.08 8.59
C ASP A 22 -2.21 1.82 8.39
N PHE A 23 -2.66 1.94 7.14
CA PHE A 23 -3.86 2.70 6.79
C PHE A 23 -5.16 1.90 6.82
N VAL A 24 -5.14 0.62 6.44
CA VAL A 24 -6.38 -0.15 6.25
C VAL A 24 -6.47 -1.43 7.08
N GLY A 25 -5.41 -1.81 7.79
CA GLY A 25 -5.33 -3.07 8.53
C GLY A 25 -6.41 -3.22 9.60
N ASP A 26 -6.67 -2.17 10.38
CA ASP A 26 -7.63 -2.21 11.50
C ASP A 26 -9.07 -2.49 11.04
N LEU A 27 -9.43 -2.08 9.82
CA LEU A 27 -10.79 -2.24 9.29
C LEU A 27 -11.23 -3.71 9.21
N PHE A 28 -10.29 -4.61 8.91
CA PHE A 28 -10.58 -6.04 8.78
C PHE A 28 -10.87 -6.73 10.11
N GLY A 29 -10.58 -6.09 11.26
CA GLY A 29 -10.93 -6.62 12.58
C GLY A 29 -12.44 -6.66 12.88
N ARG A 30 -13.26 -6.01 12.03
CA ARG A 30 -14.72 -5.86 12.24
C ARG A 30 -15.57 -6.68 11.26
N GLY A 31 -14.94 -7.40 10.33
CA GLY A 31 -15.60 -8.17 9.28
C GLY A 31 -15.20 -7.73 7.87
N PRO A 32 -15.96 -8.14 6.83
CA PRO A 32 -15.68 -7.80 5.45
C PRO A 32 -15.71 -6.28 5.20
N VAL A 33 -14.72 -5.77 4.46
CA VAL A 33 -14.52 -4.34 4.25
C VAL A 33 -14.78 -3.98 2.77
N PRO A 34 -15.72 -3.06 2.46
CA PRO A 34 -15.95 -2.63 1.08
C PRO A 34 -14.80 -1.75 0.56
N ARG A 35 -14.54 -1.82 -0.75
CA ARG A 35 -13.55 -0.97 -1.46
C ARG A 35 -13.66 0.50 -1.07
N ALA A 36 -14.86 1.05 -1.03
CA ALA A 36 -15.10 2.45 -0.66
C ALA A 36 -14.62 2.78 0.76
N ALA A 37 -14.73 1.85 1.73
CA ALA A 37 -14.25 2.07 3.09
C ALA A 37 -12.72 2.05 3.16
N LEU A 38 -12.06 1.19 2.38
CA LEU A 38 -10.59 1.15 2.29
C LEU A 38 -10.05 2.48 1.72
N LEU A 39 -10.64 2.98 0.63
CA LEU A 39 -10.28 4.27 0.04
C LEU A 39 -10.59 5.44 0.97
N ALA A 40 -11.74 5.41 1.66
CA ALA A 40 -12.10 6.43 2.62
C ALA A 40 -11.13 6.48 3.81
N ALA A 41 -10.70 5.34 4.33
CA ALA A 41 -9.73 5.28 5.43
C ALA A 41 -8.36 5.79 5.00
N ALA A 42 -7.85 5.34 3.85
CA ALA A 42 -6.63 5.87 3.27
C ALA A 42 -6.70 7.40 3.08
N ARG A 43 -7.88 7.97 2.82
CA ARG A 43 -8.05 9.41 2.64
C ARG A 43 -8.10 10.14 3.98
N ALA A 44 -8.78 9.56 4.95
CA ALA A 44 -8.94 10.14 6.28
C ALA A 44 -7.62 10.27 7.02
N GLU A 45 -6.73 9.29 6.83
CA GLU A 45 -5.40 9.23 7.44
C GLU A 45 -4.32 9.96 6.60
N ASP A 46 -4.73 10.72 5.58
CA ASP A 46 -3.83 11.48 4.69
C ASP A 46 -2.76 10.60 3.98
N ALA A 47 -3.13 9.38 3.57
CA ALA A 47 -2.22 8.53 2.82
C ALA A 47 -1.84 9.19 1.48
N ARG A 48 -0.58 8.99 1.07
CA ARG A 48 -0.06 9.58 -0.17
C ARG A 48 -0.86 9.14 -1.40
N ALA A 49 -0.89 9.99 -2.42
CA ALA A 49 -1.62 9.77 -3.66
C ALA A 49 -1.32 8.39 -4.29
N ARG A 50 -0.06 7.96 -4.28
CA ARG A 50 0.33 6.66 -4.82
C ARG A 50 -0.39 5.47 -4.17
N LEU A 51 -0.62 5.49 -2.86
CA LEU A 51 -1.36 4.43 -2.17
C LEU A 51 -2.82 4.41 -2.61
N HIS A 52 -3.44 5.58 -2.73
CA HIS A 52 -4.79 5.73 -3.25
C HIS A 52 -4.94 5.14 -4.64
N GLU A 53 -4.04 5.50 -5.56
CA GLU A 53 -4.04 4.99 -6.94
C GLU A 53 -3.89 3.46 -6.97
N VAL A 54 -3.01 2.90 -6.14
CA VAL A 54 -2.81 1.45 -6.05
C VAL A 54 -4.08 0.75 -5.55
N LEU A 55 -4.71 1.24 -4.49
CA LEU A 55 -5.94 0.65 -3.96
C LEU A 55 -7.11 0.84 -4.93
N ASP A 56 -7.27 2.02 -5.53
CA ASP A 56 -8.36 2.32 -6.44
C ASP A 56 -8.30 1.42 -7.70
N ALA A 57 -7.11 1.26 -8.28
CA ALA A 57 -6.91 0.48 -9.49
C ALA A 57 -7.00 -1.05 -9.26
N ALA A 58 -6.53 -1.54 -8.11
CA ALA A 58 -6.39 -2.97 -7.86
C ALA A 58 -7.63 -3.62 -7.23
N LEU A 59 -8.36 -2.87 -6.39
CA LEU A 59 -9.42 -3.46 -5.57
C LEU A 59 -10.71 -3.69 -6.37
N PRO A 60 -11.35 -4.86 -6.21
CA PRO A 60 -12.62 -5.15 -6.86
C PRO A 60 -13.77 -4.35 -6.22
N ASP A 61 -14.85 -4.14 -6.98
CA ASP A 61 -16.08 -3.49 -6.49
C ASP A 61 -16.94 -4.46 -5.66
N ARG A 62 -16.33 -5.09 -4.64
CA ARG A 62 -16.98 -5.97 -3.68
C ARG A 62 -16.28 -5.89 -2.31
N PRO A 63 -16.92 -6.35 -1.23
CA PRO A 63 -16.25 -6.44 0.07
C PRO A 63 -15.11 -7.47 0.05
N LEU A 64 -13.96 -7.08 0.60
CA LEU A 64 -12.83 -7.97 0.85
C LEU A 64 -12.99 -8.60 2.24
N THR A 65 -12.72 -9.90 2.34
CA THR A 65 -12.98 -10.66 3.57
C THR A 65 -11.83 -10.64 4.58
N GLY A 66 -10.66 -10.14 4.19
CA GLY A 66 -9.47 -10.09 5.04
C GLY A 66 -8.24 -9.64 4.27
N LEU A 67 -7.11 -9.58 4.98
CA LEU A 67 -5.81 -9.18 4.42
C LEU A 67 -5.32 -10.14 3.33
N ASP A 68 -5.58 -11.45 3.43
CA ASP A 68 -5.18 -12.40 2.39
C ASP A 68 -5.91 -12.13 1.06
N ASP A 69 -7.21 -11.76 1.12
CA ASP A 69 -7.98 -11.36 -0.05
C ASP A 69 -7.44 -10.05 -0.64
N LEU A 70 -7.07 -9.09 0.22
CA LEU A 70 -6.41 -7.84 -0.20
C LEU A 70 -5.12 -8.10 -0.98
N TRP A 71 -4.24 -8.95 -0.47
CA TRP A 71 -2.94 -9.24 -1.09
C TRP A 71 -3.03 -10.04 -2.39
N ARG A 72 -4.17 -10.67 -2.67
CA ARG A 72 -4.44 -11.28 -3.99
C ARG A 72 -4.75 -10.25 -5.07
N HIS A 73 -5.15 -9.05 -4.67
CA HIS A 73 -5.49 -7.96 -5.58
C HIS A 73 -4.35 -6.94 -5.69
N VAL A 74 -3.66 -6.64 -4.59
CA VAL A 74 -2.63 -5.61 -4.54
C VAL A 74 -1.24 -6.24 -4.63
N ASP A 75 -0.56 -6.01 -5.74
CA ASP A 75 0.83 -6.44 -5.96
C ASP A 75 1.80 -5.33 -5.51
N VAL A 76 2.25 -5.42 -4.25
CA VAL A 76 3.22 -4.49 -3.65
C VAL A 76 4.29 -5.26 -2.87
N PRO A 77 5.53 -4.75 -2.83
CA PRO A 77 6.60 -5.32 -2.01
C PRO A 77 6.23 -5.31 -0.52
N GLU A 78 6.77 -6.26 0.25
CA GLU A 78 6.52 -6.31 1.70
C GLU A 78 6.98 -5.02 2.41
N ASP A 79 8.21 -4.59 2.13
CA ASP A 79 8.86 -3.40 2.71
C ASP A 79 9.89 -2.81 1.73
N LEU A 80 10.36 -1.58 2.00
CA LEU A 80 11.41 -0.91 1.23
C LEU A 80 12.76 -1.65 1.24
N GLY A 81 13.04 -2.44 2.26
CA GLY A 81 14.20 -3.33 2.30
C GLY A 81 14.13 -4.44 1.23
N ALA A 82 12.93 -4.95 0.92
CA ALA A 82 12.74 -6.01 -0.06
C ALA A 82 13.06 -5.53 -1.50
N VAL A 83 12.74 -4.28 -1.83
CA VAL A 83 13.05 -3.72 -3.17
C VAL A 83 14.53 -3.40 -3.36
N ARG A 84 15.27 -3.14 -2.27
CA ARG A 84 16.73 -2.87 -2.31
C ARG A 84 17.56 -4.16 -2.27
N GLY A 85 16.95 -5.27 -1.86
CA GLY A 85 17.62 -6.53 -1.54
C GLY A 85 17.60 -7.59 -2.64
N SER A 86 17.08 -7.34 -3.85
CA SER A 86 17.11 -8.35 -4.92
C SER A 86 18.55 -8.74 -5.27
N PRO A 87 18.98 -10.00 -5.03
CA PRO A 87 20.27 -10.47 -5.49
C PRO A 87 20.16 -10.79 -6.99
N SER A 88 21.16 -10.35 -7.77
CA SER A 88 21.35 -10.77 -9.16
C SER A 88 21.28 -12.30 -9.28
N PRO A 89 20.54 -12.85 -10.25
CA PRO A 89 20.66 -14.27 -10.56
C PRO A 89 22.06 -14.52 -11.13
N ARG A 90 22.78 -15.49 -10.54
CA ARG A 90 23.99 -16.11 -11.11
C ARG A 90 23.59 -17.31 -11.95
#